data_AF-A0A920FKD5-F1
#
_entry.id   AF-A0A920FKD5-F1
#
_cell.length_a   1.000
_cell.length_b   1.000
_cell.length_c   1.000
_cell.angle_alpha   90.00
_cell.angle_beta   90.00
_cell.angle_gamma   90.00
#
_symmetry.space_group_name_H-M   'P 1'
#
loop_
_entity.id
_entity.type
_entity.pdbx_description
1 polymer ?
#
loop_
_entity_poly.entity_id
_entity_poly.type
_entity_poly.pdbx_seq_one_letter_code
_entity_poly.pdbx_strand_id
1 'polypeptide(L)'
;MIKTKLTLLICGVSSLLMGLVFFFFPHYYAALEGANFENIAWLRNLGAALIAVNGVGALLAYKDPRREIKLYDVVLLASSLETLALTWSTIEWEFSATSEWFIKIPLLMAALVTVLLIIYRPKPIKKA
;
A
#
# COMPACT_ATOMS: atom_id res chain seq x y z
N MET A 1 -15.14 6.61 13.82
CA MET A 1 -15.71 5.84 12.70
C MET A 1 -15.44 6.51 11.37
N ILE A 2 -15.78 7.80 11.21
CA ILE A 2 -15.50 8.59 10.00
C ILE A 2 -14.00 8.56 9.64
N LYS A 3 -13.11 8.80 10.62
CA LYS A 3 -11.65 8.79 10.42
C LYS A 3 -11.13 7.44 9.89
N THR A 4 -11.52 6.32 10.53
CA THR A 4 -11.19 4.95 10.08
C THR A 4 -11.63 4.70 8.65
N LYS A 5 -12.87 5.09 8.30
CA LYS A 5 -13.40 4.96 6.94
C LYS A 5 -12.59 5.81 5.96
N LEU A 6 -12.30 7.06 6.29
CA LEU A 6 -11.48 7.91 5.43
C LEU A 6 -10.08 7.33 5.20
N THR A 7 -9.43 6.81 6.24
CA THR A 7 -8.13 6.15 6.12
C THR A 7 -8.17 4.93 5.20
N LEU A 8 -9.17 4.06 5.36
CA LEU A 8 -9.35 2.89 4.49
C LEU A 8 -9.65 3.27 3.04
N LEU A 9 -10.42 4.35 2.83
CA LEU A 9 -10.70 4.86 1.48
C LEU A 9 -9.41 5.36 0.82
N ILE A 10 -8.62 6.17 1.53
CA ILE A 10 -7.33 6.67 1.02
C ILE A 10 -6.41 5.50 0.70
N CYS A 11 -6.21 4.57 1.64
CA CYS A 11 -5.41 3.36 1.47
C CYS A 11 -5.86 2.55 0.25
N GLY A 12 -7.16 2.28 0.14
CA GLY A 12 -7.73 1.47 -0.93
C GLY A 12 -7.56 2.12 -2.30
N VAL A 13 -7.91 3.40 -2.43
CA VAL A 13 -7.81 4.11 -3.72
C VAL A 13 -6.35 4.31 -4.13
N SER A 14 -5.46 4.71 -3.22
CA SER A 14 -4.04 4.88 -3.55
C SER A 14 -3.39 3.57 -3.98
N SER A 15 -3.70 2.48 -3.27
CA SER A 15 -3.15 1.16 -3.58
C SER A 15 -3.71 0.60 -4.89
N LEU A 16 -4.97 0.88 -5.22
CA LEU A 16 -5.53 0.51 -6.52
C LEU A 16 -4.86 1.29 -7.66
N LEU A 17 -4.72 2.61 -7.54
CA LEU A 17 -4.09 3.41 -8.58
C LEU A 17 -2.65 2.94 -8.84
N MET A 18 -1.85 2.81 -7.79
CA MET A 18 -0.47 2.36 -7.90
C MET A 18 -0.38 0.91 -8.37
N GLY A 19 -1.17 0.03 -7.76
CA GLY A 19 -1.18 -1.39 -8.08
C GLY A 19 -1.59 -1.67 -9.52
N LEU A 20 -2.57 -0.95 -10.06
CA LEU A 20 -2.97 -1.05 -11.47
C LEU A 20 -1.85 -0.62 -12.42
N VAL A 21 -1.14 0.47 -12.10
CA VAL A 21 0.04 0.90 -12.87
C VAL A 21 1.13 -0.16 -12.84
N PHE A 22 1.45 -0.68 -11.65
CA PHE A 22 2.48 -1.71 -11.46
C PHE A 22 2.12 -3.02 -12.18
N PHE A 23 0.85 -3.40 -12.16
CA PHE A 23 0.40 -4.64 -12.74
C PHE A 23 0.32 -4.58 -14.28
N PHE A 24 -0.34 -3.56 -14.84
CA PHE A 24 -0.61 -3.46 -16.27
C PHE A 24 0.47 -2.70 -17.06
N PHE A 25 1.09 -1.69 -16.44
CA PHE A 25 2.04 -0.78 -17.09
C PHE A 25 3.41 -0.71 -16.39
N PRO A 26 4.03 -1.85 -15.98
CA PRO A 26 5.27 -1.83 -15.21
C PRO A 26 6.46 -1.22 -15.96
N HIS A 27 6.56 -1.44 -17.28
CA HIS A 27 7.65 -0.89 -18.10
C HIS A 27 7.56 0.63 -18.21
N TYR A 28 6.35 1.17 -18.32
CA TYR A 28 6.11 2.61 -18.33
C TYR A 28 6.55 3.22 -16.99
N TYR A 29 6.16 2.60 -15.88
CA TYR A 29 6.55 3.06 -14.55
C TYR A 29 8.08 3.01 -14.37
N ALA A 30 8.74 1.88 -14.67
CA ALA A 30 10.19 1.77 -14.57
C ALA A 30 10.93 2.80 -15.46
N ALA A 31 10.40 3.09 -16.65
CA ALA A 31 10.97 4.12 -17.51
C ALA A 31 10.85 5.54 -16.92
N LEU A 32 9.75 5.85 -16.23
CA LEU A 32 9.58 7.13 -15.52
C LEU A 32 10.59 7.30 -14.38
N GLU A 33 10.90 6.22 -13.67
CA GLU A 33 11.92 6.20 -12.62
C GLU A 33 13.35 6.27 -13.17
N GLY A 34 13.50 6.07 -14.48
CA GLY A 34 14.79 5.82 -15.13
C GLY A 34 15.46 4.54 -14.60
N ALA A 35 14.67 3.56 -14.17
CA ALA A 35 15.11 2.27 -13.66
C ALA A 35 15.37 1.27 -14.80
N ASN A 36 16.17 0.24 -14.51
CA ASN A 36 16.33 -0.89 -15.41
C ASN A 36 15.07 -1.80 -15.43
N PHE A 37 14.96 -2.67 -16.44
CA PHE A 37 13.79 -3.54 -16.61
C PHE A 37 13.95 -4.95 -16.03
N GLU A 38 14.97 -5.19 -15.21
CA GLU A 38 15.24 -6.50 -14.62
C GLU A 38 14.15 -6.91 -13.61
N ASN A 39 13.56 -5.93 -12.92
CA ASN A 39 12.60 -6.16 -11.83
C ASN A 39 11.12 -6.08 -12.25
N ILE A 40 10.81 -6.12 -13.55
CA ILE A 40 9.44 -5.99 -14.04
C ILE A 40 8.50 -7.07 -13.50
N ALA A 41 8.98 -8.31 -13.37
CA ALA A 41 8.17 -9.41 -12.82
C ALA A 41 7.82 -9.16 -11.34
N TRP A 42 8.78 -8.66 -10.56
CA TRP A 42 8.56 -8.26 -9.17
C TRP A 42 7.59 -7.09 -9.06
N LEU A 43 7.71 -6.09 -9.93
CA LEU A 43 6.80 -4.95 -9.97
C LEU A 43 5.36 -5.39 -10.22
N ARG A 44 5.13 -6.34 -11.14
CA ARG A 44 3.78 -6.90 -11.36
C ARG A 44 3.23 -7.63 -10.14
N ASN A 45 4.07 -8.42 -9.45
CA ASN A 45 3.65 -9.13 -8.23
C ASN A 45 3.30 -8.15 -7.11
N LEU A 46 4.11 -7.10 -6.92
CA LEU A 46 3.80 -6.00 -6.01
C LEU A 46 2.49 -5.32 -6.41
N GLY A 47 2.27 -5.06 -7.69
CA GLY A 47 1.01 -4.52 -8.21
C GLY A 47 -0.20 -5.40 -7.88
N ALA A 48 -0.08 -6.72 -8.05
CA ALA A 48 -1.15 -7.66 -7.71
C ALA A 48 -1.46 -7.64 -6.21
N ALA A 49 -0.43 -7.63 -5.35
CA ALA A 49 -0.60 -7.54 -3.90
C ALA A 49 -1.27 -6.23 -3.49
N LEU A 50 -0.82 -5.09 -4.03
CA LEU A 50 -1.41 -3.78 -3.78
C LEU A 50 -2.87 -3.71 -4.22
N ILE A 51 -3.23 -4.28 -5.37
CA ILE A 51 -4.62 -4.34 -5.83
C ILE A 51 -5.46 -5.19 -4.88
N ALA A 52 -5.04 -6.43 -4.62
CA ALA A 52 -5.88 -7.42 -3.94
C ALA A 52 -5.98 -7.14 -2.43
N VAL A 53 -4.85 -6.95 -1.76
CA VAL A 53 -4.78 -6.86 -0.31
C VAL A 53 -5.09 -5.45 0.15
N ASN A 54 -4.27 -4.47 -0.24
CA ASN A 54 -4.44 -3.11 0.25
C ASN A 54 -5.60 -2.39 -0.45
N GLY A 55 -5.74 -2.55 -1.76
CA GLY A 55 -6.77 -1.92 -2.57
C GLY A 55 -8.16 -2.44 -2.24
N VAL A 56 -8.47 -3.64 -2.72
CA VAL A 56 -9.77 -4.28 -2.54
C VAL A 56 -10.04 -4.57 -1.07
N GLY A 57 -9.06 -5.10 -0.33
CA GLY A 57 -9.22 -5.40 1.10
C GLY A 57 -9.58 -4.16 1.93
N ALA A 58 -8.93 -3.00 1.70
CA ALA A 58 -9.29 -1.79 2.42
C ALA A 58 -10.69 -1.27 2.06
N LEU A 59 -11.09 -1.34 0.79
CA LEU A 59 -12.42 -0.91 0.35
C LEU A 59 -13.55 -1.85 0.80
N LEU A 60 -13.27 -3.14 0.98
CA LEU A 60 -14.20 -4.07 1.61
C LEU A 60 -14.34 -3.76 3.10
N ALA A 61 -13.22 -3.60 3.82
CA ALA A 61 -13.22 -3.20 5.22
C ALA A 61 -13.86 -1.82 5.45
N TYR A 62 -13.76 -0.90 4.48
CA TYR A 62 -14.36 0.43 4.53
C TYR A 62 -15.89 0.40 4.75
N LYS A 63 -16.59 -0.59 4.19
CA LYS A 63 -18.06 -0.70 4.28
C LYS A 63 -18.49 -0.80 5.75
N ASP A 64 -17.87 -1.71 6.49
CA ASP A 64 -18.06 -1.88 7.93
C ASP A 64 -16.73 -2.29 8.62
N PRO A 65 -15.91 -1.32 9.07
CA PRO A 65 -14.58 -1.60 9.61
C PRO A 65 -14.59 -2.41 10.91
N ARG A 66 -15.71 -2.38 11.66
CA ARG A 66 -15.82 -3.12 12.93
C ARG A 66 -16.16 -4.57 12.69
N ARG A 67 -17.10 -4.82 11.78
CA ARG A 67 -17.46 -6.19 11.38
C ARG A 67 -16.31 -6.87 10.65
N GLU A 68 -15.60 -6.12 9.81
CA GLU A 68 -14.48 -6.61 9.01
C GLU A 68 -13.10 -6.39 9.69
N ILE A 69 -13.04 -6.38 11.03
CA ILE A 69 -11.80 -6.06 11.77
C ILE A 69 -10.63 -7.00 11.43
N LYS A 70 -10.91 -8.27 11.11
CA LYS A 70 -9.87 -9.21 10.68
C LYS A 70 -9.28 -8.82 9.33
N LEU A 71 -10.12 -8.39 8.39
CA LEU A 71 -9.66 -7.90 7.08
C LEU A 71 -8.91 -6.58 7.24
N TYR A 72 -9.38 -5.70 8.11
CA TYR A 72 -8.66 -4.49 8.51
C TYR A 72 -7.24 -4.82 9.00
N ASP A 73 -7.11 -5.81 9.89
CA ASP A 73 -5.82 -6.21 10.45
C ASP A 73 -4.88 -6.79 9.39
N VAL A 74 -5.41 -7.51 8.39
CA VAL A 74 -4.63 -7.98 7.22
C VAL A 74 -4.13 -6.79 6.39
N VAL A 75 -4.99 -5.82 6.09
CA VAL A 75 -4.60 -4.59 5.36
C VAL A 75 -3.53 -3.83 6.14
N LEU A 76 -3.72 -3.64 7.44
CA LEU A 76 -2.75 -2.97 8.31
C LEU A 76 -1.40 -3.70 8.31
N LEU A 77 -1.41 -5.04 8.41
CA LEU A 77 -0.18 -5.83 8.38
C LEU A 77 0.53 -5.68 7.04
N ALA A 78 -0.18 -5.82 5.93
CA ALA A 78 0.37 -5.68 4.59
C ALA A 78 0.98 -4.28 4.37
N SER A 79 0.22 -3.22 4.66
CA SER A 79 0.71 -1.83 4.59
C SER A 79 1.95 -1.60 5.46
N SER A 80 1.99 -2.19 6.66
CA SER A 80 3.13 -2.07 7.56
C SER A 80 4.38 -2.76 7.01
N LEU A 81 4.24 -3.98 6.51
CA LEU A 81 5.35 -4.76 5.95
C LEU A 81 5.87 -4.13 4.65
N GLU A 82 4.98 -3.69 3.77
CA GLU A 82 5.35 -2.97 2.54
C GLU A 82 6.08 -1.66 2.85
N THR A 83 5.59 -0.88 3.82
CA THR A 83 6.26 0.35 4.25
C THR A 83 7.64 0.05 4.82
N LEU A 84 7.78 -0.98 5.67
CA LEU A 84 9.08 -1.37 6.23
C LEU A 84 10.05 -1.86 5.16
N ALA A 85 9.58 -2.71 4.24
CA ALA A 85 10.40 -3.19 3.12
C ALA A 85 10.87 -2.03 2.24
N LEU A 86 9.95 -1.14 1.85
CA LEU A 86 10.29 0.04 1.05
C LEU A 86 11.25 0.98 1.79
N THR A 87 11.07 1.16 3.10
CA THR A 87 12.00 1.94 3.94
C THR A 87 13.38 1.33 3.93
N TRP A 88 13.48 0.02 4.17
CA TRP A 88 14.74 -0.71 4.21
C TRP A 88 15.48 -0.62 2.88
N SER A 89 14.82 -0.94 1.78
CA SER A 89 15.38 -0.86 0.43
C SER A 89 15.75 0.58 0.03
N THR A 90 15.10 1.60 0.62
CA THR A 90 15.48 3.02 0.42
C THR A 90 16.74 3.39 1.19
N ILE A 91 16.95 2.85 2.40
CA ILE A 91 18.16 3.09 3.19
C ILE A 91 19.37 2.45 2.53
N GLU A 92 19.24 1.21 2.08
CA GLU A 92 20.31 0.45 1.39
C GLU A 92 20.45 0.81 -0.10
N TRP A 93 19.54 1.63 -0.62
CA TRP A 93 19.45 2.02 -2.03
C TRP A 93 19.47 0.84 -3.01
N GLU A 94 18.57 -0.12 -2.81
CA GLU A 94 18.46 -1.35 -3.63
C GLU A 94 17.75 -1.13 -4.98
N PHE A 95 17.47 0.13 -5.34
CA PHE A 95 16.75 0.50 -6.54
C PHE A 95 17.72 0.87 -7.68
N SER A 96 17.38 0.44 -8.89
CA SER A 96 18.03 0.93 -10.11
C SER A 96 17.49 2.29 -10.57
N ALA A 97 16.48 2.85 -9.88
CA ALA A 97 15.87 4.13 -10.17
C ALA A 97 16.89 5.27 -10.09
N THR A 98 16.90 6.14 -11.10
CA THR A 98 17.78 7.33 -11.14
C THR A 98 17.11 8.55 -10.50
N SER A 99 15.78 8.58 -10.48
CA SER A 99 15.01 9.64 -9.83
C SER A 99 14.52 9.19 -8.45
N GLU A 100 15.20 9.69 -7.41
CA GLU A 100 14.90 9.31 -6.02
C GLU A 100 13.48 9.67 -5.57
N TRP A 101 12.86 10.66 -6.22
CA TRP A 101 11.53 11.13 -5.90
C TRP A 101 10.45 10.08 -6.13
N PHE A 102 10.64 9.20 -7.12
CA PHE A 102 9.72 8.10 -7.38
C PHE A 102 9.76 7.01 -6.31
N ILE A 103 10.79 7.00 -5.46
CA ILE A 103 10.87 6.10 -4.30
C ILE A 103 10.42 6.82 -3.02
N LYS A 104 10.97 8.02 -2.77
CA LYS A 104 10.73 8.76 -1.52
C LYS A 104 9.30 9.23 -1.37
N ILE A 105 8.62 9.66 -2.44
CA ILE A 105 7.23 10.14 -2.36
C ILE A 105 6.27 8.98 -2.02
N PRO A 106 6.28 7.83 -2.75
CA PRO A 106 5.48 6.68 -2.36
C PRO A 106 5.79 6.19 -0.95
N LEU A 107 7.06 6.21 -0.53
CA LEU A 107 7.45 5.85 0.84
C LEU A 107 6.77 6.75 1.89
N LEU A 108 6.83 8.06 1.72
CA LEU A 108 6.19 9.00 2.66
C LEU A 108 4.67 8.79 2.70
N MET A 109 4.04 8.52 1.55
CA MET A 109 2.62 8.23 1.47
C MET A 109 2.25 6.90 2.15
N ALA A 110 3.03 5.84 1.91
CA ALA A 110 2.87 4.54 2.54
C ALA A 110 3.02 4.64 4.07
N ALA A 111 4.06 5.35 4.54
CA ALA A 111 4.28 5.60 5.96
C ALA A 111 3.13 6.36 6.61
N LEU A 112 2.65 7.43 5.96
CA LEU A 112 1.51 8.20 6.44
C LEU A 112 0.26 7.32 6.57
N VAL A 113 -0.10 6.59 5.51
CA VAL A 113 -1.29 5.72 5.50
C VAL A 113 -1.18 4.64 6.57
N THR A 114 -0.01 4.01 6.71
CA THR A 114 0.25 2.99 7.74
C THR A 114 0.06 3.55 9.15
N VAL A 115 0.61 4.72 9.45
CA VAL A 115 0.42 5.39 10.74
C VAL A 115 -1.05 5.69 11.00
N LEU A 116 -1.78 6.16 9.99
CA LEU A 116 -3.22 6.42 10.11
C LEU A 116 -4.02 5.13 10.36
N LEU A 117 -3.65 4.00 9.74
CA LEU A 117 -4.27 2.71 10.00
C LEU A 117 -4.02 2.25 11.44
N ILE A 118 -2.83 2.48 11.99
CA ILE A 118 -2.53 2.16 13.39
C ILE A 118 -3.38 3.03 14.33
N ILE A 119 -3.35 4.35 14.14
CA ILE A 119 -4.01 5.32 15.03
C ILE A 119 -5.54 5.16 14.98
N TYR A 120 -6.11 4.91 13.80
CA TYR A 120 -7.56 4.85 13.60
C TYR A 120 -8.13 3.43 13.54
N ARG A 121 -7.37 2.45 14.02
CA ARG A 121 -7.83 1.06 14.13
C ARG A 121 -9.15 0.96 14.89
N PRO A 122 -10.20 0.33 14.33
CA PRO A 122 -11.48 0.20 15.00
C PRO A 122 -11.38 -0.75 16.21
N LYS A 123 -12.11 -0.44 17.29
CA LYS A 123 -12.25 -1.37 18.42
C LYS A 123 -13.13 -2.56 18.05
N PRO A 124 -12.80 -3.78 18.50
CA PRO A 124 -13.63 -4.95 18.26
C PRO A 124 -15.01 -4.78 18.90
N ILE A 125 -16.02 -5.37 18.26
CA ILE A 125 -17.35 -5.50 18.86
C ILE A 125 -17.21 -6.51 20.01
N LYS A 126 -17.41 -6.06 21.26
CA LYS A 126 -17.50 -6.99 22.38
C LYS A 126 -18.70 -7.91 22.12
N LYS A 127 -18.47 -9.21 22.06
CA LYS A 127 -19.57 -10.17 22.15
C LYS A 127 -20.15 -10.03 23.56
N ALA A 128 -21.42 -9.65 23.64
CA ALA A 128 -22.20 -9.67 24.87
C ALA A 128 -22.41 -11.12 25.33
#